data_AF-A0A660LGN4-F1
#
_entry.id   AF-A0A660LGN4-F1
#
_cell.length_a   1.000
_cell.length_b   1.000
_cell.length_c   1.000
_cell.angle_alpha   90.00
_cell.angle_beta   90.00
_cell.angle_gamma   90.00
#
_symmetry.space_group_name_H-M   'P 1'
#
loop_
_entity.id
_entity.type
_entity.pdbx_description
1 polymer ?
#
loop_
_entity_poly.entity_id
_entity_poly.type
_entity_poly.pdbx_seq_one_letter_code
_entity_poly.pdbx_strand_id
1 'polypeptide(L)'
;MASPASAQQIPDNCGGNESDFRYIRDPSNPARPGDQVRFIISLANVGDRPCNITLNSPLVFRLPALDGTATGVTNVLNPLGFTFPAGFPLTKVTIPWTVTVNPGVADASTELEGNSTLYDARVPHAYRIYRSIGTDITQPALTIDKRGSIESGVAPQNVTYTFVVTNTSSTPVPMSKVRVSDDKCGNATYSTGDDGDGKLSNGESWTFTCAQLHQAPGVYTNTAYACAESDIDKRDVCSPPDTWTVTLTPPPGSPPASPPPAGPPAETAVKPANATQAPCTLSTPKGLQVRAKELTSIKATVRQVDAGTTVKITLPGGKTVSAKTNSKGVAILKVRPPKTGTARITVAECSDVQRLTVRAARKTQSRRVPRVTG
;
A
#
# COMPACT_ATOMS: atom_id res chain seq x y z
N MET A 1 -56.05 -57.28 10.95
CA MET A 1 -55.76 -56.18 11.90
C MET A 1 -54.83 -55.22 11.21
N ALA A 2 -55.17 -53.93 11.20
CA ALA A 2 -54.37 -52.90 10.53
C ALA A 2 -52.97 -52.81 11.18
N SER A 3 -51.94 -52.70 10.35
CA SER A 3 -50.56 -52.42 10.77
C SER A 3 -50.56 -51.17 11.67
N PRO A 4 -49.88 -51.18 12.83
CA PRO A 4 -49.77 -49.97 13.63
C PRO A 4 -49.05 -48.89 12.82
N ALA A 5 -49.55 -47.66 12.93
CA ALA A 5 -49.05 -46.49 12.22
C ALA A 5 -47.51 -46.41 12.26
N SER A 6 -46.94 -46.33 11.07
CA SER A 6 -45.50 -46.35 10.77
C SER A 6 -44.69 -45.48 11.71
N ALA A 7 -43.57 -46.00 12.22
CA ALA A 7 -42.57 -45.20 12.91
C ALA A 7 -42.16 -44.01 12.02
N GLN A 8 -42.13 -42.79 12.56
CA GLN A 8 -41.61 -41.60 11.84
C GLN A 8 -40.09 -41.53 11.86
N GLN A 9 -39.41 -42.65 12.11
CA GLN A 9 -37.97 -42.78 11.95
C GLN A 9 -37.69 -42.89 10.44
N ILE A 10 -36.89 -41.99 9.87
CA ILE A 10 -36.68 -41.93 8.42
C ILE A 10 -35.18 -41.79 8.13
N PRO A 11 -34.58 -42.72 7.37
CA PRO A 11 -35.13 -44.00 6.93
C PRO A 11 -35.32 -44.97 8.11
N ASP A 12 -36.10 -46.04 7.89
CA ASP A 12 -36.27 -47.10 8.89
C ASP A 12 -34.91 -47.62 9.37
N ASN A 13 -34.78 -47.79 10.70
CA ASN A 13 -33.54 -48.21 11.35
C ASN A 13 -32.38 -47.22 11.22
N CYS A 14 -32.60 -45.94 10.96
CA CYS A 14 -31.55 -44.94 11.18
C CYS A 14 -31.18 -44.83 12.67
N GLY A 15 -30.00 -44.30 12.97
CA GLY A 15 -29.35 -44.34 14.29
C GLY A 15 -29.32 -43.01 15.03
N GLY A 16 -29.56 -41.88 14.35
CA GLY A 16 -29.74 -40.58 14.99
C GLY A 16 -29.14 -39.39 14.24
N ASN A 17 -28.59 -38.44 15.00
CA ASN A 17 -28.12 -37.13 14.56
C ASN A 17 -26.68 -37.12 14.04
N GLU A 18 -26.41 -37.87 12.98
CA GLU A 18 -25.06 -38.03 12.43
C GLU A 18 -24.78 -37.08 11.24
N SER A 19 -25.09 -35.80 11.42
CA SER A 19 -24.88 -34.75 10.43
C SER A 19 -23.62 -33.93 10.70
N ASP A 20 -22.96 -33.49 9.64
CA ASP A 20 -21.80 -32.61 9.67
C ASP A 20 -22.18 -31.22 9.12
N PHE A 21 -22.56 -30.34 10.04
CA PHE A 21 -22.74 -28.91 9.79
C PHE A 21 -21.56 -28.16 10.41
N ARG A 22 -20.59 -27.79 9.57
CA ARG A 22 -19.38 -27.08 9.98
C ARG A 22 -19.05 -25.99 9.00
N TYR A 23 -18.32 -24.98 9.45
CA TYR A 23 -17.72 -24.02 8.54
C TYR A 23 -16.38 -23.53 9.07
N ILE A 24 -15.54 -23.14 8.12
CA ILE A 24 -14.22 -22.58 8.37
C ILE A 24 -14.11 -21.21 7.70
N ARG A 25 -13.11 -20.45 8.10
CA ARG A 25 -12.73 -19.17 7.49
C ARG A 25 -11.37 -19.29 6.81
N ASP A 26 -11.21 -18.61 5.68
CA ASP A 26 -10.00 -18.60 4.87
C ASP A 26 -9.77 -17.21 4.24
N PRO A 27 -8.67 -16.49 4.55
CA PRO A 27 -7.57 -16.92 5.41
C PRO A 27 -7.95 -17.02 6.89
N SER A 28 -7.11 -17.69 7.68
CA SER A 28 -7.26 -17.76 9.14
C SER A 28 -6.99 -16.40 9.80
N ASN A 29 -7.41 -16.27 11.05
CA ASN A 29 -7.17 -15.07 11.88
C ASN A 29 -5.67 -14.71 11.97
N PRO A 30 -5.37 -13.42 12.22
CA PRO A 30 -6.28 -12.27 12.28
C PRO A 30 -6.54 -11.62 10.90
N ALA A 31 -7.55 -10.76 10.80
CA ALA A 31 -7.85 -9.97 9.60
C ALA A 31 -7.85 -8.45 9.87
N ARG A 32 -7.56 -7.63 8.85
CA ARG A 32 -7.66 -6.16 8.88
C ARG A 32 -8.88 -5.71 8.06
N PRO A 33 -9.46 -4.54 8.37
CA PRO A 33 -10.40 -3.88 7.47
C PRO A 33 -9.88 -3.82 6.03
N GLY A 34 -10.72 -4.23 5.07
CA GLY A 34 -10.38 -4.34 3.65
C GLY A 34 -9.88 -5.72 3.21
N ASP A 35 -9.49 -6.61 4.12
CA ASP A 35 -9.12 -7.99 3.77
C ASP A 35 -10.33 -8.76 3.21
N GLN A 36 -10.06 -9.77 2.39
CA GLN A 36 -11.06 -10.70 1.87
C GLN A 36 -11.03 -11.99 2.67
N VAL A 37 -12.13 -12.32 3.33
CA VAL A 37 -12.32 -13.58 4.06
C VAL A 37 -13.39 -14.40 3.35
N ARG A 38 -13.15 -15.69 3.21
CA ARG A 38 -14.11 -16.65 2.66
C ARG A 38 -14.56 -17.61 3.75
N PHE A 39 -15.87 -17.72 3.93
CA PHE A 39 -16.45 -18.74 4.80
C PHE A 39 -16.84 -19.96 3.96
N ILE A 40 -16.23 -21.11 4.26
CA ILE A 40 -16.47 -22.36 3.55
C ILE A 40 -17.34 -23.23 4.45
N ILE A 41 -18.62 -23.32 4.10
CA ILE A 41 -19.64 -24.03 4.86
C ILE A 41 -19.80 -25.43 4.26
N SER A 42 -19.64 -26.45 5.08
CA SER A 42 -19.80 -27.85 4.75
C SER A 42 -21.10 -28.37 5.36
N LEU A 43 -21.96 -28.92 4.51
CA LEU A 43 -23.25 -29.49 4.88
C LEU A 43 -23.25 -30.96 4.46
N ALA A 44 -23.40 -31.89 5.39
CA ALA A 44 -23.50 -33.31 5.10
C ALA A 44 -24.41 -34.03 6.10
N ASN A 45 -25.02 -35.15 5.69
CA ASN A 45 -25.72 -36.08 6.57
C ASN A 45 -25.35 -37.51 6.20
N VAL A 46 -24.07 -37.83 6.38
CA VAL A 46 -23.41 -39.05 5.86
C VAL A 46 -22.76 -39.91 6.94
N GLY A 47 -23.26 -39.86 8.16
CA GLY A 47 -22.80 -40.77 9.22
C GLY A 47 -23.00 -42.25 8.89
N ASP A 48 -22.71 -43.10 9.88
CA ASP A 48 -22.90 -44.55 9.81
C ASP A 48 -24.40 -44.92 9.69
N ARG A 49 -25.30 -44.23 10.40
CA ARG A 49 -26.76 -44.41 10.37
C ARG A 49 -27.51 -43.06 10.49
N PRO A 50 -27.35 -42.11 9.56
CA PRO A 50 -27.98 -40.80 9.65
C PRO A 50 -29.49 -40.89 9.48
N CYS A 51 -30.23 -40.10 10.25
CA CYS A 51 -31.66 -39.89 10.05
C CYS A 51 -31.93 -38.61 9.26
N ASN A 52 -33.07 -38.51 8.60
CA ASN A 52 -33.50 -37.31 7.89
C ASN A 52 -33.64 -36.13 8.86
N ILE A 53 -33.24 -34.96 8.39
CA ILE A 53 -33.39 -33.69 9.10
C ILE A 53 -34.16 -32.73 8.20
N THR A 54 -35.32 -32.24 8.65
CA THR A 54 -36.12 -31.26 7.89
C THR A 54 -36.11 -29.92 8.57
N LEU A 55 -35.83 -28.87 7.80
CA LEU A 55 -35.75 -27.50 8.28
C LEU A 55 -37.14 -26.93 8.64
N ASN A 56 -37.30 -26.50 9.89
CA ASN A 56 -38.46 -25.75 10.40
C ASN A 56 -38.26 -24.22 10.30
N SER A 57 -37.03 -23.79 10.02
CA SER A 57 -36.68 -22.43 9.59
C SER A 57 -35.66 -22.52 8.45
N PRO A 58 -35.50 -21.51 7.60
CA PRO A 58 -34.40 -21.48 6.64
C PRO A 58 -33.06 -21.69 7.37
N LEU A 59 -32.14 -22.43 6.76
CA LEU A 59 -30.76 -22.54 7.24
C LEU A 59 -30.03 -21.30 6.73
N VAL A 60 -29.63 -20.43 7.64
CA VAL A 60 -29.04 -19.14 7.30
C VAL A 60 -27.63 -19.01 7.83
N PHE A 61 -26.80 -18.28 7.09
CA PHE A 61 -25.48 -17.85 7.50
C PHE A 61 -25.43 -16.32 7.56
N ARG A 62 -25.17 -15.78 8.74
CA ARG A 62 -25.08 -14.34 8.98
C ARG A 62 -23.62 -13.91 8.99
N LEU A 63 -23.32 -12.94 8.13
CA LEU A 63 -22.03 -12.26 8.10
C LEU A 63 -21.92 -11.25 9.26
N PRO A 64 -20.70 -10.84 9.63
CA PRO A 64 -20.53 -9.81 10.63
C PRO A 64 -21.12 -8.48 10.15
N ALA A 65 -21.80 -7.77 11.03
CA ALA A 65 -22.21 -6.39 10.85
C ALA A 65 -21.04 -5.44 11.13
N LEU A 66 -21.26 -4.13 10.94
CA LEU A 66 -20.25 -3.11 11.19
C LEU A 66 -19.76 -3.07 12.65
N ASP A 67 -20.58 -3.53 13.59
CA ASP A 67 -20.24 -3.62 15.01
C ASP A 67 -19.52 -4.93 15.40
N GLY A 68 -19.30 -5.84 14.44
CA GLY A 68 -18.69 -7.15 14.67
C GLY A 68 -19.67 -8.24 15.12
N THR A 69 -20.95 -7.93 15.33
CA THR A 69 -21.95 -8.95 15.67
C THR A 69 -22.42 -9.72 14.44
N ALA A 70 -22.87 -10.96 14.60
CA ALA A 70 -23.44 -11.77 13.51
C ALA A 70 -24.84 -11.32 13.07
N THR A 71 -25.09 -10.02 12.97
CA THR A 71 -26.37 -9.41 12.58
C THR A 71 -26.33 -8.77 11.19
N GLY A 72 -25.25 -8.98 10.45
CA GLY A 72 -25.03 -8.41 9.12
C GLY A 72 -25.85 -9.11 8.04
N VAL A 73 -25.31 -9.10 6.82
CA VAL A 73 -25.98 -9.70 5.66
C VAL A 73 -26.27 -11.17 5.92
N THR A 74 -27.54 -11.54 5.74
CA THR A 74 -28.04 -12.90 5.94
C THR A 74 -28.07 -13.65 4.61
N ASN A 75 -27.39 -14.79 4.54
CA ASN A 75 -27.33 -15.67 3.38
C ASN A 75 -28.18 -16.91 3.67
N VAL A 76 -29.22 -17.14 2.87
CA VAL A 76 -30.04 -18.36 2.99
C VAL A 76 -29.33 -19.48 2.22
N LEU A 77 -28.87 -20.51 2.94
CA LEU A 77 -28.21 -21.68 2.33
C LEU A 77 -29.24 -22.67 1.81
N ASN A 78 -30.28 -22.93 2.62
CA ASN A 78 -31.37 -23.83 2.29
C ASN A 78 -32.69 -23.23 2.79
N PRO A 79 -33.78 -23.33 2.01
CA PRO A 79 -35.06 -22.75 2.38
C PRO A 79 -35.74 -23.56 3.50
N LEU A 80 -36.77 -22.96 4.11
CA LEU A 80 -37.72 -23.65 4.97
C LEU A 80 -38.25 -24.92 4.30
N GLY A 81 -38.38 -26.01 5.05
CA GLY A 81 -38.90 -27.30 4.54
C GLY A 81 -37.87 -28.12 3.76
N PHE A 82 -36.67 -27.59 3.49
CA PHE A 82 -35.61 -28.39 2.90
C PHE A 82 -35.26 -29.57 3.81
N THR A 83 -35.10 -30.76 3.23
CA THR A 83 -34.72 -31.98 3.95
C THR A 83 -33.29 -32.33 3.61
N PHE A 84 -32.46 -32.56 4.62
CA PHE A 84 -31.18 -33.26 4.51
C PHE A 84 -31.45 -34.76 4.71
N PRO A 85 -31.67 -35.54 3.64
CA PRO A 85 -31.92 -36.96 3.77
C PRO A 85 -30.71 -37.69 4.36
N ALA A 86 -30.94 -38.88 4.90
CA ALA A 86 -29.87 -39.83 5.20
C ALA A 86 -29.02 -40.09 3.94
N GLY A 87 -27.71 -39.95 4.06
CA GLY A 87 -26.78 -40.03 2.94
C GLY A 87 -26.64 -38.73 2.14
N PHE A 88 -27.19 -37.59 2.61
CA PHE A 88 -27.02 -36.30 1.93
C PHE A 88 -25.53 -35.97 1.77
N PRO A 89 -25.00 -35.91 0.54
CA PRO A 89 -23.56 -35.84 0.31
C PRO A 89 -23.00 -34.51 0.78
N LEU A 90 -21.70 -34.52 1.09
CA LEU A 90 -20.97 -33.31 1.46
C LEU A 90 -21.10 -32.24 0.37
N THR A 91 -21.82 -31.18 0.70
CA THR A 91 -21.99 -29.98 -0.12
C THR A 91 -21.21 -28.85 0.50
N LYS A 92 -20.48 -28.08 -0.32
CA LYS A 92 -19.73 -26.91 0.13
C LYS A 92 -20.31 -25.63 -0.46
N VAL A 93 -20.59 -24.66 0.40
CA VAL A 93 -20.99 -23.30 0.02
C VAL A 93 -19.89 -22.35 0.45
N THR A 94 -19.47 -21.44 -0.43
CA THR A 94 -18.45 -20.43 -0.10
C THR A 94 -19.08 -19.05 -0.11
N ILE A 95 -18.99 -18.34 1.01
CA ILE A 95 -19.52 -16.98 1.15
C ILE A 95 -18.35 -16.02 1.34
N PRO A 96 -18.11 -15.09 0.39
CA PRO A 96 -17.09 -14.07 0.54
C PRO A 96 -17.56 -12.96 1.48
N TRP A 97 -16.61 -12.40 2.22
CA TRP A 97 -16.80 -11.25 3.09
C TRP A 97 -15.59 -10.32 2.96
N THR A 98 -15.84 -9.07 2.56
CA THR A 98 -14.87 -8.00 2.72
C THR A 98 -14.96 -7.52 4.16
N VAL A 99 -13.84 -7.52 4.89
CA VAL A 99 -13.82 -7.06 6.28
C VAL A 99 -14.18 -5.57 6.32
N THR A 100 -15.40 -5.28 6.77
CA THR A 100 -15.91 -3.92 6.95
C THR A 100 -16.50 -3.82 8.35
N VAL A 101 -15.70 -3.37 9.31
CA VAL A 101 -16.11 -3.16 10.70
C VAL A 101 -15.68 -1.77 11.16
N ASN A 102 -16.38 -1.24 12.17
CA ASN A 102 -16.12 0.07 12.74
C ASN A 102 -14.78 0.12 13.49
N PRO A 103 -14.19 1.31 13.69
CA PRO A 103 -13.05 1.48 14.57
C PRO A 103 -13.32 0.93 15.97
N GLY A 104 -12.40 0.13 16.51
CA GLY A 104 -12.46 -0.45 17.85
C GLY A 104 -13.03 -1.86 17.91
N VAL A 105 -13.63 -2.36 16.83
CA VAL A 105 -14.10 -3.75 16.75
C VAL A 105 -12.89 -4.68 16.65
N ALA A 106 -12.69 -5.49 17.68
CA ALA A 106 -11.59 -6.46 17.78
C ALA A 106 -12.00 -7.91 17.47
N ASP A 107 -13.30 -8.22 17.45
CA ASP A 107 -13.84 -9.52 17.06
C ASP A 107 -15.04 -9.33 16.13
N ALA A 108 -15.07 -10.11 15.06
CA ALA A 108 -16.15 -10.15 14.09
C ALA A 108 -16.73 -11.57 14.02
N SER A 109 -17.91 -11.73 14.61
CA SER A 109 -18.62 -12.99 14.74
C SER A 109 -19.49 -13.31 13.53
N THR A 110 -19.55 -14.59 13.20
CA THR A 110 -20.49 -15.15 12.22
C THR A 110 -21.37 -16.19 12.87
N GLU A 111 -22.49 -16.49 12.24
CA GLU A 111 -23.46 -17.44 12.77
C GLU A 111 -24.10 -18.26 11.65
N LEU A 112 -24.08 -19.59 11.81
CA LEU A 112 -24.88 -20.53 11.05
C LEU A 112 -26.01 -21.01 11.96
N GLU A 113 -27.26 -20.78 11.56
CA GLU A 113 -28.43 -21.15 12.35
C GLU A 113 -29.54 -21.77 11.49
N GLY A 114 -30.17 -22.82 12.01
CA GLY A 114 -31.39 -23.40 11.47
C GLY A 114 -32.09 -24.31 12.48
N ASN A 115 -33.35 -24.02 12.78
CA ASN A 115 -34.20 -24.91 13.58
C ASN A 115 -34.77 -26.00 12.68
N SER A 116 -34.72 -27.24 13.14
CA SER A 116 -35.06 -28.42 12.33
C SER A 116 -35.79 -29.47 13.16
N THR A 117 -36.31 -30.46 12.46
CA THR A 117 -36.90 -31.68 13.02
C THR A 117 -36.01 -32.87 12.61
N LEU A 118 -35.62 -33.69 13.58
CA LEU A 118 -34.90 -34.95 13.37
C LEU A 118 -35.89 -36.12 13.43
N TYR A 119 -35.85 -36.97 12.41
CA TYR A 119 -36.72 -38.14 12.27
C TYR A 119 -36.01 -39.41 12.73
N ASP A 120 -35.62 -39.47 14.00
CA ASP A 120 -34.84 -40.56 14.59
C ASP A 120 -35.66 -41.55 15.43
N ALA A 121 -36.90 -41.19 15.78
CA ALA A 121 -37.77 -41.99 16.62
C ALA A 121 -39.23 -41.96 16.14
N ARG A 122 -40.12 -42.65 16.87
CA ARG A 122 -41.57 -42.64 16.58
C ARG A 122 -42.17 -41.24 16.63
N VAL A 123 -41.66 -40.40 17.52
CA VAL A 123 -41.98 -38.98 17.63
C VAL A 123 -40.73 -38.22 17.20
N PRO A 124 -40.80 -37.36 16.17
CA PRO A 124 -39.66 -36.55 15.74
C PRO A 124 -39.24 -35.56 16.83
N HIS A 125 -37.94 -35.31 16.92
CA HIS A 125 -37.35 -34.42 17.93
C HIS A 125 -36.91 -33.08 17.33
N ALA A 126 -36.87 -32.04 18.17
CA ALA A 126 -36.27 -30.77 17.78
C ALA A 126 -34.75 -30.94 17.59
N TYR A 127 -34.24 -30.43 16.48
CA TYR A 127 -32.83 -30.46 16.14
C TYR A 127 -32.36 -29.07 15.73
N ARG A 128 -31.49 -28.46 16.54
CA ARG A 128 -30.98 -27.11 16.30
C ARG A 128 -29.59 -27.17 15.67
N ILE A 129 -29.48 -26.64 14.46
CA ILE A 129 -28.21 -26.36 13.81
C ILE A 129 -27.78 -24.98 14.29
N TYR A 130 -26.67 -24.93 15.03
CA TYR A 130 -26.09 -23.68 15.51
C TYR A 130 -24.57 -23.77 15.54
N ARG A 131 -23.88 -22.82 14.89
CA ARG A 131 -22.43 -22.68 14.94
C ARG A 131 -22.06 -21.22 14.88
N SER A 132 -21.14 -20.80 15.74
CA SER A 132 -20.55 -19.46 15.68
C SER A 132 -19.04 -19.56 15.68
N ILE A 133 -18.39 -18.75 14.84
CA ILE A 133 -16.95 -18.52 14.88
C ILE A 133 -16.68 -17.02 14.84
N GLY A 134 -15.72 -16.59 15.65
CA GLY A 134 -15.16 -15.24 15.65
C GLY A 134 -13.98 -15.09 14.70
N THR A 135 -13.75 -13.86 14.27
CA THR A 135 -12.59 -13.45 13.47
C THR A 135 -11.90 -12.32 14.23
N ASP A 136 -10.68 -12.57 14.68
CA ASP A 136 -9.88 -11.54 15.35
C ASP A 136 -9.58 -10.43 14.35
N ILE A 137 -9.96 -9.20 14.70
CA ILE A 137 -9.76 -8.02 13.87
C ILE A 137 -8.65 -7.17 14.46
N THR A 138 -7.65 -6.85 13.63
CA THR A 138 -6.61 -5.88 13.94
C THR A 138 -6.84 -4.60 13.14
N GLN A 139 -6.71 -3.45 13.80
CA GLN A 139 -6.82 -2.13 13.18
C GLN A 139 -5.59 -1.28 13.54
N PRO A 140 -4.39 -1.69 13.08
CA PRO A 140 -3.16 -0.97 13.38
C PRO A 140 -3.14 0.40 12.70
N ALA A 141 -2.76 1.44 13.43
CA ALA A 141 -2.57 2.79 12.89
C ALA A 141 -1.41 3.50 13.57
N LEU A 142 -0.75 4.39 12.81
CA LEU A 142 0.37 5.21 13.25
C LEU A 142 0.17 6.66 12.83
N THR A 143 0.63 7.58 13.67
CA THR A 143 0.82 8.98 13.32
C THR A 143 2.28 9.39 13.53
N ILE A 144 2.67 10.49 12.89
CA ILE A 144 3.97 11.13 13.05
C ILE A 144 3.76 12.65 13.15
N ASP A 145 4.31 13.29 14.18
CA ASP A 145 4.43 14.75 14.31
C ASP A 145 5.90 15.13 14.07
N LYS A 146 6.15 15.89 13.01
CA LYS A 146 7.48 16.32 12.59
C LYS A 146 7.67 17.79 12.91
N ARG A 147 8.76 18.11 13.63
CA ARG A 147 9.17 19.49 13.93
C ARG A 147 10.62 19.72 13.60
N GLY A 148 10.94 20.87 13.02
CA GLY A 148 12.31 21.36 12.89
C GLY A 148 12.66 22.27 14.06
N SER A 149 13.94 22.32 14.42
CA SER A 149 14.45 23.19 15.50
C SER A 149 14.29 24.69 15.20
N ILE A 150 14.07 25.05 13.93
CA ILE A 150 13.84 26.41 13.46
C ILE A 150 12.88 26.41 12.26
N GLU A 151 12.23 27.56 12.04
CA GLU A 151 11.43 27.85 10.83
C GLU A 151 12.18 28.77 9.87
N SER A 152 13.11 29.57 10.38
CA SER A 152 13.97 30.41 9.56
C SER A 152 15.35 30.63 10.19
N GLY A 153 16.32 31.02 9.36
CA GLY A 153 17.69 31.26 9.80
C GLY A 153 18.57 31.78 8.67
N VAL A 154 19.89 31.73 8.88
CA VAL A 154 20.90 32.17 7.92
C VAL A 154 21.75 30.97 7.51
N ALA A 155 21.92 30.73 6.22
CA ALA A 155 22.75 29.63 5.74
C ALA A 155 24.26 29.95 5.86
N PRO A 156 25.14 28.95 6.09
CA PRO A 156 24.83 27.54 6.32
C PRO A 156 24.22 27.32 7.71
N GLN A 157 23.15 26.52 7.78
CA GLN A 157 22.42 26.27 9.02
C GLN A 157 22.16 24.78 9.22
N ASN A 158 22.54 24.27 10.40
CA ASN A 158 22.14 22.94 10.82
C ASN A 158 20.73 22.99 11.41
N VAL A 159 19.84 22.12 10.94
CA VAL A 159 18.46 22.00 11.43
C VAL A 159 18.27 20.60 11.98
N THR A 160 17.92 20.52 13.25
CA THR A 160 17.55 19.26 13.89
C THR A 160 16.06 19.05 13.71
N TYR A 161 15.67 17.91 13.16
CA TYR A 161 14.30 17.47 13.06
C TYR A 161 14.01 16.45 14.16
N THR A 162 12.90 16.66 14.85
CA THR A 162 12.33 15.76 15.85
C THR A 162 11.05 15.15 15.27
N PHE A 163 10.86 13.85 15.49
CA PHE A 163 9.70 13.10 15.04
C PHE A 163 9.10 12.38 16.23
N VAL A 164 7.83 12.63 16.52
CA VAL A 164 7.07 11.88 17.53
C VAL A 164 6.16 10.91 16.80
N VAL A 165 6.45 9.62 16.90
CA VAL A 165 5.67 8.53 16.30
C VAL A 165 4.74 7.98 17.36
N THR A 166 3.43 8.02 17.12
CA THR A 166 2.42 7.53 18.07
C THR A 166 1.66 6.36 17.49
N ASN A 167 1.43 5.32 18.30
CA ASN A 167 0.51 4.24 17.95
C ASN A 167 -0.92 4.68 18.26
N THR A 168 -1.71 4.86 17.20
CA THR A 168 -3.10 5.33 17.27
C THR A 168 -4.07 4.23 16.84
N SER A 169 -3.71 2.96 17.06
CA SER A 169 -4.54 1.82 16.69
C SER A 169 -5.87 1.87 17.44
N SER A 170 -6.96 1.60 16.73
CA SER A 170 -8.29 1.56 17.34
C SER A 170 -8.55 0.26 18.09
N THR A 171 -7.83 -0.81 17.76
CA THR A 171 -7.74 -2.06 18.55
C THR A 171 -6.36 -2.16 19.22
N PRO A 172 -6.20 -2.82 20.37
CA PRO A 172 -4.90 -3.01 21.02
C PRO A 172 -3.91 -3.83 20.16
N VAL A 173 -3.06 -3.15 19.39
CA VAL A 173 -2.05 -3.77 18.53
C VAL A 173 -0.67 -3.19 18.86
N PRO A 174 0.13 -3.86 19.71
CA PRO A 174 1.53 -3.49 19.90
C PRO A 174 2.31 -3.62 18.59
N MET A 175 3.28 -2.74 18.38
CA MET A 175 4.08 -2.73 17.16
C MET A 175 5.57 -2.76 17.46
N SER A 176 6.32 -3.49 16.64
CA SER A 176 7.78 -3.56 16.71
C SER A 176 8.41 -3.03 15.42
N LYS A 177 9.75 -2.98 15.37
CA LYS A 177 10.52 -2.51 14.19
C LYS A 177 10.10 -1.12 13.71
N VAL A 178 9.84 -0.21 14.65
CA VAL A 178 9.49 1.18 14.37
C VAL A 178 10.64 1.86 13.63
N ARG A 179 10.34 2.45 12.47
CA ARG A 179 11.32 3.12 11.62
C ARG A 179 10.74 4.43 11.08
N VAL A 180 11.57 5.47 11.03
CA VAL A 180 11.21 6.77 10.46
C VAL A 180 12.08 7.04 9.23
N SER A 181 11.43 7.30 8.09
CA SER A 181 12.07 7.67 6.83
C SER A 181 11.78 9.13 6.52
N ASP A 182 12.82 9.88 6.18
CA ASP A 182 12.80 11.32 5.93
C ASP A 182 13.51 11.67 4.62
N ASP A 183 12.95 12.57 3.81
CA ASP A 183 13.44 12.85 2.46
C ASP A 183 14.71 13.74 2.41
N LYS A 184 15.07 14.40 3.52
CA LYS A 184 16.31 15.17 3.64
C LYS A 184 17.38 14.42 4.43
N CYS A 185 16.97 13.72 5.47
CA CYS A 185 17.82 13.06 6.44
C CYS A 185 18.09 11.57 6.17
N GLY A 186 17.26 10.91 5.36
CA GLY A 186 17.24 9.45 5.30
C GLY A 186 16.57 8.85 6.54
N ASN A 187 17.20 7.90 7.21
CA ASN A 187 16.60 7.25 8.39
C ASN A 187 16.88 8.07 9.65
N ALA A 188 15.84 8.36 10.43
CA ALA A 188 16.02 9.01 11.73
C ALA A 188 16.52 8.02 12.79
N THR A 189 17.20 8.55 13.81
CA THR A 189 17.73 7.76 14.93
C THR A 189 16.75 7.79 16.10
N TYR A 190 16.49 6.64 16.72
CA TYR A 190 15.68 6.57 17.93
C TYR A 190 16.30 7.40 19.05
N SER A 191 15.47 8.11 19.82
CA SER A 191 15.90 8.96 20.92
C SER A 191 15.34 8.49 22.27
N THR A 192 14.02 8.38 22.41
CA THR A 192 13.34 8.09 23.68
C THR A 192 11.88 7.68 23.45
N GLY A 193 11.18 7.18 24.48
CA GLY A 193 9.75 6.94 24.48
C GLY A 193 9.34 5.50 24.80
N ASP A 194 10.21 4.53 24.50
CA ASP A 194 10.06 3.11 24.87
C ASP A 194 10.08 2.95 26.40
N ASP A 195 9.12 2.21 26.93
CA ASP A 195 9.03 1.87 28.36
C ASP A 195 9.96 0.69 28.77
N GLY A 196 10.68 0.13 27.80
CA GLY A 196 11.70 -0.89 27.99
C GLY A 196 11.28 -2.27 27.49
N ASP A 197 10.08 -2.42 26.93
CA ASP A 197 9.61 -3.67 26.33
C ASP A 197 9.95 -3.82 24.84
N GLY A 198 10.45 -2.74 24.21
CA GLY A 198 10.84 -2.72 22.80
C GLY A 198 9.66 -2.71 21.83
N LYS A 199 8.47 -2.33 22.28
CA LYS A 199 7.23 -2.30 21.51
C LYS A 199 6.53 -0.97 21.68
N LEU A 200 6.09 -0.40 20.58
CA LEU A 200 5.22 0.76 20.60
C LEU A 200 3.79 0.30 20.90
N SER A 201 3.43 0.31 22.17
CA SER A 201 2.12 -0.03 22.72
C SER A 201 1.05 0.98 22.29
N ASN A 202 -0.22 0.60 22.43
CA ASN A 202 -1.32 1.45 21.99
C ASN A 202 -1.37 2.76 22.80
N GLY A 203 -1.36 3.90 22.11
CA GLY A 203 -1.30 5.24 22.72
C GLY A 203 0.12 5.69 23.12
N GLU A 204 1.12 4.82 23.04
CA GLU A 204 2.50 5.17 23.34
C GLU A 204 3.12 6.01 22.20
N SER A 205 4.12 6.81 22.53
CA SER A 205 4.82 7.68 21.58
C SER A 205 6.34 7.57 21.69
N TRP A 206 7.00 7.32 20.56
CA TRP A 206 8.46 7.26 20.46
C TRP A 206 9.01 8.46 19.70
N THR A 207 10.07 9.05 20.24
CA THR A 207 10.77 10.19 19.66
C THR A 207 12.00 9.74 18.88
N PHE A 208 12.13 10.24 17.66
CA PHE A 208 13.30 10.07 16.79
C PHE A 208 13.87 11.43 16.42
N THR A 209 15.15 11.47 16.06
CA THR A 209 15.80 12.71 15.61
C THR A 209 16.71 12.51 14.40
N CYS A 210 16.92 13.58 13.65
CA CYS A 210 17.98 13.69 12.66
C CYS A 210 18.43 15.15 12.53
N ALA A 211 19.72 15.40 12.26
CA ALA A 211 20.22 16.71 11.88
C ALA A 211 20.56 16.78 10.38
N GLN A 212 20.15 17.87 9.73
CA GLN A 212 20.51 18.17 8.35
C GLN A 212 21.16 19.55 8.25
N LEU A 213 22.37 19.58 7.70
CA LEU A 213 23.04 20.83 7.34
C LEU A 213 22.56 21.32 5.97
N HIS A 214 21.97 22.50 5.94
CA HIS A 214 21.60 23.21 4.72
C HIS A 214 22.67 24.25 4.40
N GLN A 215 23.44 24.00 3.34
CA GLN A 215 24.63 24.79 3.00
C GLN A 215 24.30 26.15 2.36
N ALA A 216 23.14 26.29 1.73
CA ALA A 216 22.78 27.44 0.94
C ALA A 216 21.50 28.12 1.47
N PRO A 217 21.29 29.41 1.17
CA PRO A 217 20.00 30.05 1.35
C PRO A 217 18.93 29.36 0.48
N GLY A 218 17.70 29.29 0.99
CA GLY A 218 16.60 28.66 0.28
C GLY A 218 15.45 28.24 1.19
N VAL A 219 14.36 27.80 0.58
CA VAL A 219 13.22 27.19 1.27
C VAL A 219 13.33 25.67 1.15
N TYR A 220 13.39 25.00 2.30
CA TYR A 220 13.56 23.55 2.40
C TYR A 220 12.34 22.92 3.06
N THR A 221 11.50 22.27 2.26
CA THR A 221 10.42 21.41 2.76
C THR A 221 10.97 20.00 2.96
N ASN A 222 10.89 19.52 4.19
CA ASN A 222 11.29 18.19 4.63
C ASN A 222 10.04 17.35 4.95
N THR A 223 9.92 16.16 4.36
CA THR A 223 8.79 15.23 4.51
C THR A 223 9.26 13.92 5.12
N ALA A 224 8.54 13.41 6.13
CA ALA A 224 8.81 12.11 6.73
C ALA A 224 7.55 11.29 6.96
N TYR A 225 7.72 9.98 7.08
CA TYR A 225 6.68 9.04 7.52
C TYR A 225 7.30 7.97 8.42
N ALA A 226 6.49 7.40 9.30
CA ALA A 226 6.88 6.28 10.13
C ALA A 226 6.22 4.99 9.66
N CYS A 227 6.91 3.86 9.83
CA CYS A 227 6.31 2.54 9.67
C CYS A 227 6.70 1.64 10.85
N ALA A 228 5.86 0.66 11.13
CA ALA A 228 6.13 -0.39 12.11
C ALA A 228 5.47 -1.70 11.69
N GLU A 229 5.89 -2.81 12.27
CA GLU A 229 5.31 -4.13 12.06
C GLU A 229 4.36 -4.44 13.22
N SER A 230 3.13 -4.84 12.92
CA SER A 230 2.18 -5.31 13.94
C SER A 230 2.67 -6.62 14.57
N ASP A 231 2.70 -6.69 15.89
CA ASP A 231 3.13 -7.90 16.58
C ASP A 231 2.09 -9.03 16.52
N ILE A 232 0.85 -8.72 16.16
CA ILE A 232 -0.25 -9.70 16.09
C ILE A 232 -0.30 -10.36 14.71
N ASP A 233 -0.32 -9.57 13.64
CA ASP A 233 -0.53 -10.07 12.28
C ASP A 233 0.72 -10.05 11.39
N LYS A 234 1.85 -9.55 11.91
CA LYS A 234 3.16 -9.47 11.24
C LYS A 234 3.15 -8.71 9.91
N ARG A 235 2.15 -7.85 9.69
CA ARG A 235 2.08 -6.96 8.54
C ARG A 235 2.53 -5.55 8.92
N ASP A 236 3.21 -4.88 7.98
CA ASP A 236 3.59 -3.47 8.13
C ASP A 236 2.36 -2.55 8.19
N VAL A 237 2.51 -1.44 8.91
CA VAL A 237 1.63 -0.27 8.90
C VAL A 237 2.50 0.98 8.80
N CYS A 238 2.06 1.97 8.04
CA CYS A 238 2.77 3.24 7.89
C CYS A 238 1.83 4.40 8.19
N SER A 239 2.36 5.44 8.83
CA SER A 239 1.65 6.69 9.03
C SER A 239 1.45 7.43 7.71
N PRO A 240 0.45 8.32 7.62
CA PRO A 240 0.50 9.41 6.65
C PRO A 240 1.82 10.20 6.79
N PRO A 241 2.32 10.80 5.70
CA PRO A 241 3.51 11.64 5.78
C PRO A 241 3.19 12.97 6.47
N ASP A 242 4.19 13.51 7.17
CA ASP A 242 4.16 14.85 7.76
C ASP A 242 5.35 15.70 7.27
N THR A 243 5.16 17.03 7.23
CA THR A 243 6.09 17.95 6.59
C THR A 243 6.47 19.14 7.47
N TRP A 244 7.73 19.54 7.41
CA TRP A 244 8.23 20.78 8.01
C TRP A 244 8.99 21.62 6.99
N THR A 245 8.79 22.94 6.98
CA THR A 245 9.49 23.84 6.08
C THR A 245 10.38 24.82 6.84
N VAL A 246 11.63 24.98 6.40
CA VAL A 246 12.58 25.98 6.92
C VAL A 246 13.04 26.92 5.81
N THR A 247 13.14 28.22 6.11
CA THR A 247 13.61 29.26 5.17
C THR A 247 14.94 29.85 5.62
N LEU A 248 15.98 29.70 4.81
CA LEU A 248 17.31 30.22 5.10
C LEU A 248 17.68 31.40 4.20
N THR A 249 18.23 32.45 4.79
CA THR A 249 18.72 33.65 4.10
C THR A 249 20.25 33.64 3.97
N PRO A 250 20.83 34.46 3.07
CA PRO A 250 22.28 34.63 2.98
C PRO A 250 22.87 35.29 4.24
N PRO A 251 24.14 35.00 4.59
CA PRO A 251 24.86 35.73 5.63
C PRO A 251 24.86 37.24 5.39
N PRO A 252 24.70 38.05 6.45
CA PRO A 252 24.95 39.48 6.36
C PRO A 252 26.41 39.70 5.94
N GLY A 253 26.63 40.27 4.75
CA GLY A 253 27.96 40.71 4.31
C GLY A 253 28.66 39.87 3.24
N SER A 254 27.95 39.26 2.28
CA SER A 254 28.59 38.93 0.98
C SER A 254 28.60 40.21 0.12
N PRO A 255 29.73 40.91 -0.09
CA PRO A 255 29.78 41.99 -1.07
C PRO A 255 29.55 41.39 -2.47
N PRO A 256 28.90 42.09 -3.41
CA PRO A 256 28.99 41.72 -4.81
C PRO A 256 30.48 41.62 -5.18
N ALA A 257 30.91 40.52 -5.81
CA ALA A 257 32.26 40.40 -6.32
C ALA A 257 32.64 41.66 -7.11
N SER A 258 33.73 42.33 -6.74
CA SER A 258 34.20 43.53 -7.42
C SER A 258 34.43 43.25 -8.92
N PRO A 259 34.03 44.15 -9.84
CA PRO A 259 34.29 43.96 -11.27
C PRO A 259 35.80 43.94 -11.55
N PRO A 260 36.27 43.19 -12.57
CA PRO A 260 37.68 43.22 -12.98
C PRO A 260 38.08 44.64 -13.47
N PRO A 261 39.36 45.05 -13.38
CA PRO A 261 39.80 46.40 -13.75
C PRO A 261 39.63 46.68 -15.25
N ALA A 262 39.25 47.92 -15.56
CA ALA A 262 38.93 48.42 -16.89
C ALA A 262 40.14 48.42 -17.86
N GLY A 263 39.93 47.87 -19.06
CA GLY A 263 40.79 48.11 -20.23
C GLY A 263 40.43 49.43 -20.95
N PRO A 264 41.35 50.00 -21.76
CA PRO A 264 41.26 51.36 -22.31
C PRO A 264 40.27 51.51 -23.50
N PRO A 265 39.95 52.75 -23.94
CA PRO A 265 38.57 53.16 -24.23
C PRO A 265 38.08 53.09 -25.69
N ALA A 266 36.77 52.86 -25.76
CA ALA A 266 35.72 53.44 -26.61
C ALA A 266 35.73 53.26 -28.14
N GLU A 267 34.72 52.53 -28.62
CA GLU A 267 33.83 53.06 -29.65
C GLU A 267 32.36 52.84 -29.25
N THR A 268 31.58 53.91 -29.36
CA THR A 268 30.24 54.13 -28.80
C THR A 268 29.13 53.48 -29.62
N ALA A 269 28.23 52.72 -28.96
CA ALA A 269 26.82 52.62 -29.36
C ALA A 269 25.90 52.07 -28.24
N VAL A 270 25.08 52.97 -27.68
CA VAL A 270 23.66 52.87 -27.27
C VAL A 270 23.16 51.71 -26.35
N LYS A 271 22.65 52.12 -25.17
CA LYS A 271 21.77 51.40 -24.19
C LYS A 271 20.31 51.42 -24.71
N PRO A 272 19.40 50.41 -24.50
CA PRO A 272 19.09 49.86 -23.17
C PRO A 272 18.63 48.39 -23.01
N ALA A 273 18.71 47.97 -21.73
CA ALA A 273 17.87 46.99 -21.02
C ALA A 273 17.96 45.51 -21.44
N ASN A 274 18.57 44.67 -20.59
CA ASN A 274 17.78 43.68 -19.83
C ASN A 274 18.61 43.05 -18.71
N ALA A 275 17.94 42.81 -17.59
CA ALA A 275 18.49 42.14 -16.41
C ALA A 275 18.94 40.71 -16.76
N THR A 276 20.18 40.35 -16.43
CA THR A 276 20.68 38.99 -16.63
C THR A 276 20.14 38.07 -15.54
N GLN A 277 19.17 37.28 -15.96
CA GLN A 277 18.55 36.12 -15.32
C GLN A 277 19.59 35.12 -14.79
N ALA A 278 19.30 34.50 -13.63
CA ALA A 278 20.11 33.43 -13.06
C ALA A 278 20.26 32.24 -14.04
N PRO A 279 21.43 31.56 -14.05
CA PRO A 279 21.73 30.52 -15.04
C PRO A 279 20.81 29.30 -14.86
N CYS A 280 20.12 28.90 -15.94
CA CYS A 280 19.20 27.77 -15.88
C CYS A 280 19.90 26.43 -15.67
N THR A 281 19.23 25.53 -14.95
CA THR A 281 19.77 24.22 -14.57
C THR A 281 18.99 23.08 -15.22
N LEU A 282 19.71 22.11 -15.80
CA LEU A 282 19.15 20.96 -16.52
C LEU A 282 19.37 19.65 -15.74
N SER A 283 18.29 18.90 -15.50
CA SER A 283 18.34 17.62 -14.78
C SER A 283 17.50 16.52 -15.43
N THR A 284 17.90 15.26 -15.22
CA THR A 284 17.15 14.05 -15.61
C THR A 284 17.01 13.11 -14.40
N PRO A 285 16.02 12.19 -14.39
CA PRO A 285 15.83 11.21 -13.32
C PRO A 285 17.12 10.46 -12.97
N LYS A 286 17.43 10.40 -11.67
CA LYS A 286 18.53 9.57 -11.15
C LYS A 286 18.22 8.09 -11.46
N GLY A 287 19.22 7.35 -11.93
CA GLY A 287 19.07 5.91 -12.25
C GLY A 287 18.41 5.60 -13.59
N LEU A 288 18.14 6.59 -14.44
CA LEU A 288 17.59 6.39 -15.77
C LEU A 288 18.47 5.43 -16.61
N GLN A 289 17.91 4.29 -17.00
CA GLN A 289 18.57 3.35 -17.91
C GLN A 289 18.06 3.53 -19.33
N VAL A 290 18.96 3.86 -20.25
CA VAL A 290 18.66 3.95 -21.69
C VAL A 290 19.44 2.86 -22.41
N ARG A 291 18.79 2.14 -23.33
CA ARG A 291 19.39 1.04 -24.11
C ARG A 291 19.29 1.30 -25.60
N ALA A 292 20.27 0.82 -26.36
CA ALA A 292 20.24 0.86 -27.81
C ALA A 292 19.08 0.00 -28.35
N LYS A 293 18.44 0.47 -29.43
CA LYS A 293 17.29 -0.14 -30.13
C LYS A 293 15.97 -0.24 -29.33
N GLU A 294 15.94 0.26 -28.10
CA GLU A 294 14.75 0.32 -27.24
C GLU A 294 14.17 1.75 -27.22
N LEU A 295 12.84 1.87 -27.27
CA LEU A 295 12.16 3.17 -27.17
C LEU A 295 12.03 3.54 -25.69
N THR A 296 12.61 4.67 -25.30
CA THR A 296 12.60 5.15 -23.91
C THR A 296 12.09 6.59 -23.85
N SER A 297 11.24 6.89 -22.87
CA SER A 297 10.79 8.25 -22.58
C SER A 297 11.68 8.85 -21.49
N ILE A 298 12.38 9.93 -21.81
CA ILE A 298 13.27 10.65 -20.90
C ILE A 298 12.57 11.92 -20.45
N LYS A 299 12.30 12.04 -19.16
CA LYS A 299 11.84 13.29 -18.55
C LYS A 299 13.06 14.18 -18.28
N ALA A 300 13.15 15.33 -18.94
CA ALA A 300 14.14 16.36 -18.63
C ALA A 300 13.43 17.51 -17.91
N THR A 301 13.99 17.95 -16.79
CA THR A 301 13.49 19.09 -16.01
C THR A 301 14.50 20.21 -16.11
N VAL A 302 14.08 21.34 -16.64
CA VAL A 302 14.85 22.57 -16.76
C VAL A 302 14.26 23.59 -15.80
N ARG A 303 15.06 24.17 -14.91
CA ARG A 303 14.62 25.21 -13.99
C ARG A 303 15.08 26.58 -14.50
N GLN A 304 14.31 27.61 -14.17
CA GLN A 304 14.58 29.01 -14.56
C GLN A 304 14.52 29.26 -16.08
N VAL A 305 13.64 28.54 -16.78
CA VAL A 305 13.32 28.75 -18.20
C VAL A 305 11.81 28.91 -18.36
N ASP A 306 11.41 29.62 -19.41
CA ASP A 306 10.00 29.80 -19.74
C ASP A 306 9.35 28.51 -20.26
N ALA A 307 8.03 28.47 -20.23
CA ALA A 307 7.27 27.43 -20.90
C ALA A 307 7.51 27.51 -22.41
N GLY A 308 7.81 26.39 -23.05
CA GLY A 308 8.08 26.34 -24.49
C GLY A 308 9.57 26.33 -24.88
N THR A 309 10.50 26.48 -23.93
CA THR A 309 11.94 26.33 -24.16
C THR A 309 12.27 24.95 -24.73
N THR A 310 13.14 24.92 -25.75
CA THR A 310 13.47 23.68 -26.47
C THR A 310 14.62 22.92 -25.81
N VAL A 311 14.34 21.71 -25.37
CA VAL A 311 15.34 20.74 -24.87
C VAL A 311 15.73 19.82 -26.01
N LYS A 312 17.04 19.72 -26.31
CA LYS A 312 17.58 18.87 -27.38
C LYS A 312 18.42 17.74 -26.79
N ILE A 313 18.20 16.51 -27.25
CA ILE A 313 19.07 15.36 -26.97
C ILE A 313 19.77 14.91 -28.25
N THR A 314 21.09 14.78 -28.18
CA THR A 314 21.94 14.21 -29.23
C THR A 314 22.29 12.77 -28.86
N LEU A 315 21.86 11.81 -29.67
CA LEU A 315 22.06 10.38 -29.46
C LEU A 315 23.41 9.91 -30.03
N PRO A 316 23.93 8.76 -29.57
CA PRO A 316 25.09 8.13 -30.18
C PRO A 316 24.89 7.90 -31.67
N GLY A 317 25.75 8.49 -32.51
CA GLY A 317 25.59 8.49 -33.97
C GLY A 317 25.02 9.77 -34.57
N GLY A 318 24.87 10.84 -33.78
CA GLY A 318 24.59 12.19 -34.28
C GLY A 318 23.10 12.51 -34.49
N LYS A 319 22.20 11.53 -34.34
CA LYS A 319 20.75 11.77 -34.43
C LYS A 319 20.27 12.62 -33.25
N THR A 320 19.52 13.68 -33.54
CA THR A 320 18.99 14.59 -32.52
C THR A 320 17.47 14.49 -32.40
N VAL A 321 16.95 14.61 -31.17
CA VAL A 321 15.52 14.69 -30.86
C VAL A 321 15.30 15.90 -29.95
N SER A 322 14.20 16.62 -30.13
CA SER A 322 13.90 17.81 -29.33
C SER A 322 12.47 17.77 -28.79
N ALA A 323 12.25 18.39 -27.63
CA ALA A 323 10.93 18.57 -27.02
C ALA A 323 10.87 19.93 -26.31
N LYS A 324 9.67 20.53 -26.23
CA LYS A 324 9.44 21.80 -25.52
C LYS A 324 9.10 21.56 -24.05
N THR A 325 9.51 22.46 -23.16
CA THR A 325 9.12 22.46 -21.75
C THR A 325 7.64 22.85 -21.59
N ASN A 326 6.97 22.27 -20.59
CA ASN A 326 5.66 22.74 -20.13
C ASN A 326 5.80 23.90 -19.13
N SER A 327 4.69 24.38 -18.56
CA SER A 327 4.66 25.45 -17.54
C SER A 327 5.42 25.13 -16.25
N LYS A 328 5.86 23.88 -16.05
CA LYS A 328 6.69 23.45 -14.92
C LYS A 328 8.16 23.23 -15.33
N GLY A 329 8.57 23.64 -16.53
CA GLY A 329 9.94 23.45 -17.04
C GLY A 329 10.26 22.01 -17.45
N VAL A 330 9.26 21.15 -17.64
CA VAL A 330 9.46 19.72 -17.93
C VAL A 330 9.26 19.43 -19.42
N ALA A 331 10.24 18.77 -20.04
CA ALA A 331 10.16 18.24 -21.40
C ALA A 331 10.25 16.71 -21.40
N ILE A 332 9.44 16.03 -22.22
CA ILE A 332 9.48 14.56 -22.38
C ILE A 332 10.06 14.21 -23.75
N LEU A 333 11.24 13.61 -23.76
CA LEU A 333 11.97 13.19 -24.95
C LEU A 333 11.77 11.69 -25.19
N LYS A 334 11.02 11.32 -26.23
CA LYS A 334 10.90 9.92 -26.67
C LYS A 334 12.06 9.59 -27.60
N VAL A 335 12.98 8.73 -27.16
CA VAL A 335 14.20 8.41 -27.91
C VAL A 335 14.38 6.91 -28.11
N ARG A 336 14.90 6.53 -29.28
CA ARG A 336 15.33 5.17 -29.60
C ARG A 336 16.77 5.22 -30.12
N PRO A 337 17.79 5.10 -29.25
CA PRO A 337 19.18 5.22 -29.67
C PRO A 337 19.58 4.12 -30.66
N PRO A 338 20.26 4.44 -31.77
CA PRO A 338 20.60 3.44 -32.79
C PRO A 338 21.77 2.54 -32.36
N LYS A 339 22.70 3.06 -31.54
CA LYS A 339 23.88 2.37 -31.05
C LYS A 339 24.22 2.77 -29.61
N THR A 340 25.14 2.02 -28.99
CA THR A 340 25.69 2.32 -27.66
C THR A 340 26.58 3.56 -27.68
N GLY A 341 26.75 4.20 -26.53
CA GLY A 341 27.61 5.37 -26.37
C GLY A 341 27.03 6.39 -25.40
N THR A 342 27.45 7.64 -25.52
CA THR A 342 26.97 8.74 -24.67
C THR A 342 25.95 9.59 -25.42
N ALA A 343 24.77 9.78 -24.84
CA ALA A 343 23.82 10.79 -25.27
C ALA A 343 24.04 12.09 -24.47
N ARG A 344 23.84 13.25 -25.11
CA ARG A 344 23.98 14.57 -24.48
C ARG A 344 22.67 15.33 -24.57
N ILE A 345 22.20 15.86 -23.46
CA ILE A 345 21.03 16.74 -23.40
C ILE A 345 21.53 18.17 -23.19
N THR A 346 21.05 19.08 -24.02
CA THR A 346 21.43 20.49 -24.06
C THR A 346 20.19 21.35 -24.17
N VAL A 347 20.23 22.53 -23.57
CA VAL A 347 19.24 23.59 -23.74
C VAL A 347 20.02 24.84 -24.12
N ALA A 348 19.62 25.55 -25.17
CA ALA A 348 20.40 26.68 -25.70
C ALA A 348 20.59 27.81 -24.67
N GLU A 349 19.60 27.98 -23.79
CA GLU A 349 19.60 28.96 -22.70
C GLU A 349 20.44 28.53 -21.49
N CYS A 350 20.87 27.25 -21.41
CA CYS A 350 21.65 26.72 -20.29
C CYS A 350 23.06 26.33 -20.71
N SER A 351 24.05 26.68 -19.88
CA SER A 351 25.43 26.19 -20.03
C SER A 351 25.58 24.71 -19.61
N ASP A 352 24.61 24.19 -18.85
CA ASP A 352 24.60 22.81 -18.36
C ASP A 352 24.33 21.77 -19.46
N VAL A 353 25.15 20.72 -19.48
CA VAL A 353 24.99 19.57 -20.38
C VAL A 353 24.84 18.28 -19.58
N GLN A 354 23.66 17.66 -19.65
CA GLN A 354 23.44 16.34 -19.05
C GLN A 354 23.97 15.22 -19.95
N ARG A 355 24.72 14.28 -19.38
CA ARG A 355 25.31 13.14 -20.12
C ARG A 355 24.68 11.84 -19.64
N LEU A 356 24.13 11.08 -20.59
CA LEU A 356 23.49 9.79 -20.33
C LEU A 356 24.24 8.65 -21.02
N THR A 357 24.46 7.56 -20.29
CA THR A 357 25.09 6.36 -20.85
C THR A 357 24.04 5.46 -21.50
N VAL A 358 24.20 5.20 -22.81
CA VAL A 358 23.35 4.27 -23.57
C VAL A 358 23.97 2.88 -23.56
N ARG A 359 23.31 1.95 -22.88
CA ARG A 359 23.73 0.55 -22.74
C ARG A 359 23.43 -0.26 -24.01
N ALA A 360 24.10 -1.40 -24.14
CA ALA A 360 23.86 -2.34 -25.24
C ALA A 360 22.41 -2.81 -25.30
N ALA A 361 21.95 -3.09 -26.54
CA ALA A 361 20.66 -3.71 -26.78
C ALA A 361 20.58 -5.05 -26.04
N ARG A 362 19.39 -5.38 -25.53
CA ARG A 362 19.16 -6.67 -24.86
C ARG A 362 19.42 -7.80 -25.86
N LYS A 363 20.34 -8.72 -25.55
CA LYS A 363 20.51 -9.95 -26.34
C LYS A 363 19.24 -10.78 -26.20
N THR A 364 18.46 -10.91 -27.27
CA THR A 364 17.44 -11.95 -27.36
C THR A 364 18.17 -13.28 -27.50
N GLN A 365 18.24 -14.06 -26.42
CA GLN A 365 18.49 -15.49 -26.57
C GLN A 365 17.33 -16.06 -27.37
N SER A 366 17.58 -16.46 -28.61
CA SER A 366 16.67 -17.32 -29.34
C SER A 366 16.56 -18.62 -28.53
N ARG A 367 15.42 -18.83 -27.85
CA ARG A 367 15.04 -20.17 -27.41
C ARG A 367 14.95 -21.01 -28.67
N ARG A 368 15.96 -21.86 -28.89
CA ARG A 368 15.83 -22.99 -29.82
C ARG A 368 14.66 -23.83 -29.30
N VAL A 369 13.62 -23.93 -30.12
CA VAL A 369 12.56 -24.92 -29.95
C VAL A 369 13.23 -26.30 -29.99
N PRO A 370 12.94 -27.22 -29.05
CA PRO A 370 13.44 -28.59 -29.15
C PRO A 370 12.89 -29.21 -30.44
N ARG A 371 13.80 -29.73 -31.26
CA ARG A 371 13.46 -30.52 -32.44
C ARG A 371 12.89 -31.85 -31.94
N VAL A 372 11.59 -32.06 -32.13
CA VAL A 372 10.97 -33.38 -31.98
C VAL A 372 11.48 -34.22 -33.15
N THR A 373 12.34 -35.19 -32.87
CA THR A 373 12.55 -36.32 -33.77
C THR A 373 11.54 -37.40 -33.38
N GLY A 374 10.84 -37.89 -34.39
CA GLY A 374 9.71 -38.83 -34.29
C GLY A 374 10.09 -40.23 -33.84
#